data_AF-A0A060CN16-F1
#
_entry.id   AF-A0A060CN16-F1
#
_cell.length_a   1.000
_cell.length_b   1.000
_cell.length_c   1.000
_cell.angle_alpha   90.00
_cell.angle_beta   90.00
_cell.angle_gamma   90.00
#
_symmetry.space_group_name_H-M   'P 1'
#
loop_
_entity.id
_entity.type
_entity.pdbx_description
1 polymer ?
#
loop_
_entity_poly.entity_id
_entity_poly.type
_entity_poly.pdbx_seq_one_letter_code
_entity_poly.pdbx_strand_id
1 'polypeptide(L)'
;MQHYLSDARWYQGADDDAPAAVAYFSPEFGITHVLPQYSGGLGILAGDHLKAASDLGVPVIGVGLLYRHGYFVQSLARDGWQQERYPVVDPDNLPLTRLREPDGTPARITVRMPEQRTLNAAIWVAQVGRVPLLLLDSYIEENGPVERDVTDRLYGGSGEHR
;
A
#
# COMPACT_ATOMS: atom_id res chain seq x y z
N MET A 1 8.45 -21.73 10.30
CA MET A 1 7.99 -20.33 10.29
C MET A 1 8.83 -19.43 11.20
N GLN A 2 9.06 -19.76 12.48
CA GLN A 2 9.89 -18.94 13.39
C GLN A 2 11.31 -18.67 12.87
N HIS A 3 12.04 -19.70 12.42
CA HIS A 3 13.36 -19.54 11.77
C HIS A 3 13.35 -18.58 10.57
N TYR A 4 12.27 -18.58 9.77
CA TYR A 4 12.16 -17.67 8.63
C TYR A 4 12.04 -16.22 9.06
N LEU A 5 11.62 -15.89 10.29
CA LEU A 5 11.49 -14.51 10.76
C LEU A 5 12.69 -14.06 11.61
N SER A 6 13.35 -14.97 12.34
CA SER A 6 14.42 -14.64 13.28
C SER A 6 15.85 -14.75 12.74
N ASP A 7 16.08 -15.65 11.78
CA ASP A 7 17.46 -15.99 11.41
C ASP A 7 18.11 -14.86 10.59
N ALA A 8 19.41 -14.64 10.80
CA ALA A 8 20.19 -13.71 10.00
C ALA A 8 20.16 -14.11 8.53
N ARG A 9 19.98 -13.14 7.63
CA ARG A 9 20.05 -13.30 6.18
C ARG A 9 21.31 -12.63 5.65
N TRP A 10 21.48 -12.71 4.32
CA TRP A 10 22.62 -12.15 3.62
C TRP A 10 22.91 -10.69 4.02
N TYR A 11 21.88 -9.84 4.15
CA TYR A 11 22.08 -8.43 4.48
C TYR A 11 22.63 -8.19 5.89
N GLN A 12 22.35 -9.07 6.85
CA GLN A 12 22.86 -8.95 8.23
C GLN A 12 24.37 -9.26 8.33
N GLY A 13 24.98 -9.79 7.27
CA GLY A 13 26.44 -9.91 7.14
C GLY A 13 27.09 -8.82 6.28
N ALA A 14 26.33 -7.77 5.90
CA ALA A 14 26.85 -6.62 5.17
C ALA A 14 27.71 -5.73 6.08
N ASP A 15 28.43 -4.79 5.47
CA ASP A 15 29.29 -3.82 6.16
C ASP A 15 28.48 -2.94 7.13
N ASP A 16 29.13 -2.42 8.17
CA ASP A 16 28.50 -1.57 9.20
C ASP A 16 27.98 -0.24 8.62
N ASP A 17 28.50 0.18 7.47
CA ASP A 17 28.06 1.37 6.73
C ASP A 17 26.77 1.14 5.90
N ALA A 18 26.22 -0.07 5.89
CA ALA A 18 25.01 -0.37 5.14
C ALA A 18 23.76 0.33 5.73
N PRO A 19 22.81 0.79 4.89
CA PRO A 19 21.60 1.46 5.38
C PRO A 19 20.79 0.65 6.40
N ALA A 20 20.50 1.25 7.57
CA ALA A 20 19.64 0.63 8.58
C ALA A 20 18.18 0.46 8.12
N ALA A 21 17.71 1.27 7.16
CA ALA A 21 16.40 1.18 6.54
C ALA A 21 16.39 1.80 5.14
N VAL A 22 15.56 1.26 4.25
CA VAL A 22 15.34 1.77 2.89
C VAL A 22 13.84 1.92 2.63
N ALA A 23 13.38 3.15 2.41
CA ALA A 23 11.99 3.40 2.04
C ALA A 23 11.80 3.19 0.53
N TYR A 24 10.89 2.30 0.15
CA TYR A 24 10.55 2.00 -1.24
C TYR A 24 9.14 2.47 -1.56
N PHE A 25 9.05 3.58 -2.29
CA PHE A 25 7.78 4.18 -2.70
C PHE A 25 7.31 3.61 -4.03
N SER A 26 6.07 3.13 -4.07
CA SER A 26 5.39 2.74 -5.30
C SER A 26 3.93 3.14 -5.22
N PRO A 27 3.31 3.59 -6.33
CA PRO A 27 1.87 3.82 -6.35
C PRO A 27 1.08 2.54 -6.12
N GLU A 28 1.59 1.37 -6.54
CA GLU A 28 0.89 0.10 -6.43
C GLU A 28 1.81 -1.05 -5.99
N PHE A 29 1.22 -2.06 -5.34
CA PHE A 29 1.90 -3.28 -4.89
C PHE A 29 1.03 -4.52 -5.13
N GLY A 30 1.52 -5.43 -5.97
CA GLY A 30 0.93 -6.72 -6.27
C GLY A 30 1.40 -7.80 -5.31
N ILE A 31 0.85 -7.81 -4.09
CA ILE A 31 1.24 -8.75 -3.04
C ILE A 31 0.45 -10.05 -3.12
N THR A 32 -0.88 -9.94 -3.14
CA THR A 32 -1.82 -11.05 -3.12
C THR A 32 -3.17 -10.61 -3.68
N HIS A 33 -3.92 -11.56 -4.23
CA HIS A 33 -5.26 -11.31 -4.78
C HIS A 33 -6.26 -10.76 -3.74
N VAL A 34 -6.03 -10.99 -2.44
CA VAL A 34 -6.88 -10.45 -1.37
C VAL A 34 -6.61 -8.97 -1.05
N LEU A 35 -5.50 -8.40 -1.56
CA LEU A 35 -5.15 -6.99 -1.42
C LEU A 35 -5.04 -6.37 -2.82
N PRO A 36 -6.17 -5.97 -3.44
CA PRO A 36 -6.23 -5.51 -4.83
C PRO A 36 -5.70 -4.07 -4.99
N GLN A 37 -4.44 -3.86 -4.61
CA GLN A 37 -3.74 -2.58 -4.63
C GLN A 37 -2.78 -2.47 -5.83
N TYR A 38 -3.17 -3.06 -6.97
CA TYR A 38 -2.41 -2.98 -8.23
C TYR A 38 -3.29 -3.19 -9.45
N SER A 39 -2.85 -2.61 -10.57
CA SER A 39 -3.54 -2.58 -11.86
C SER A 39 -2.79 -3.33 -12.97
N GLY A 40 -1.50 -3.59 -12.79
CA GLY A 40 -0.69 -4.21 -13.84
C GLY A 40 0.71 -4.64 -13.40
N GLY A 41 1.62 -4.71 -14.38
CA GLY A 41 2.96 -5.28 -14.19
C GLY A 41 3.86 -4.49 -13.25
N LEU A 42 3.64 -3.18 -13.08
CA LEU A 42 4.44 -2.35 -12.17
C LEU A 42 4.19 -2.76 -10.71
N GLY A 43 2.94 -2.95 -10.31
CA GLY A 43 2.60 -3.43 -8.98
C GLY A 43 3.15 -4.82 -8.72
N ILE A 44 3.09 -5.73 -9.69
CA ILE A 44 3.69 -7.07 -9.55
C ILE A 44 5.20 -6.97 -9.29
N LEU A 45 5.92 -6.16 -10.08
CA LEU A 45 7.35 -5.94 -9.88
C LEU A 45 7.65 -5.35 -8.49
N ALA A 46 6.88 -4.34 -8.07
CA ALA A 46 7.04 -3.73 -6.75
C ALA A 46 6.78 -4.75 -5.63
N GLY A 47 5.80 -5.63 -5.80
CA GLY A 47 5.52 -6.71 -4.86
C GLY A 47 6.63 -7.76 -4.81
N ASP A 48 7.18 -8.14 -5.95
CA ASP A 48 8.29 -9.08 -6.03
C ASP A 48 9.59 -8.51 -5.46
N HIS A 49 9.82 -7.20 -5.59
CA HIS A 49 10.89 -6.51 -4.86
C HIS A 49 10.74 -6.66 -3.34
N LEU A 50 9.54 -6.49 -2.79
CA LEU A 50 9.33 -6.67 -1.34
C LEU A 50 9.58 -8.12 -0.91
N LYS A 51 9.13 -9.10 -1.70
CA LYS A 51 9.38 -10.53 -1.41
C LYS A 51 10.88 -10.85 -1.44
N ALA A 52 11.58 -10.40 -2.47
CA ALA A 52 13.03 -10.59 -2.58
C ALA A 52 13.79 -9.91 -1.44
N ALA A 53 13.39 -8.69 -1.05
CA ALA A 53 13.96 -7.99 0.09
C ALA A 53 13.74 -8.77 1.40
N SER A 54 12.54 -9.35 1.60
CA SER A 54 12.24 -10.21 2.75
C SER A 54 13.14 -11.44 2.80
N ASP A 55 13.36 -12.12 1.67
CA ASP A 55 14.20 -13.32 1.60
C ASP A 55 15.68 -13.01 1.85
N LEU A 56 16.16 -11.88 1.33
CA LEU A 56 17.53 -11.40 1.52
C LEU A 56 17.77 -10.70 2.86
N GLY A 57 16.69 -10.39 3.60
CA GLY A 57 16.71 -9.66 4.86
C GLY A 57 17.13 -8.20 4.74
N VAL A 58 16.96 -7.60 3.56
CA VAL A 58 17.23 -6.17 3.34
C VAL A 58 16.16 -5.37 4.09
N PRO A 59 16.53 -4.31 4.84
CA PRO A 59 15.59 -3.55 5.69
C PRO A 59 14.74 -2.57 4.86
N VAL A 60 14.03 -3.11 3.86
CA VAL A 60 13.10 -2.34 3.03
C VAL A 60 11.81 -2.12 3.79
N ILE A 61 11.25 -0.93 3.64
CA ILE A 61 9.89 -0.57 4.06
C ILE A 61 9.15 -0.11 2.81
N GLY A 62 8.12 -0.85 2.41
CA GLY A 62 7.26 -0.45 1.30
C GLY A 62 6.35 0.71 1.73
N VAL A 63 6.15 1.69 0.86
CA VAL A 63 5.20 2.80 1.10
C VAL A 63 4.35 3.01 -0.15
N GLY A 64 3.04 2.86 0.00
CA GLY A 64 2.07 3.03 -1.07
C GLY A 64 0.77 3.67 -0.59
N LEU A 65 -0.22 3.72 -1.48
CA LEU A 65 -1.55 4.23 -1.17
C LEU A 65 -2.53 3.07 -0.97
N LEU A 66 -3.51 3.26 -0.09
CA LEU A 66 -4.63 2.34 0.09
C LEU A 66 -5.81 2.82 -0.76
N TYR A 67 -5.91 2.32 -1.98
CA TYR A 67 -7.03 2.65 -2.87
C TYR A 67 -8.29 1.95 -2.43
N ARG A 68 -9.32 2.73 -2.14
CA ARG A 68 -10.57 2.22 -1.59
C ARG A 68 -11.38 1.40 -2.58
N HIS A 69 -11.33 1.74 -3.86
CA HIS A 69 -11.96 0.94 -4.91
C HIS A 69 -11.00 -0.05 -5.59
N GLY A 70 -9.75 -0.14 -5.11
CA GLY A 70 -8.71 -0.98 -5.69
C GLY A 70 -8.59 -0.79 -7.20
N TYR A 71 -8.37 -1.90 -7.91
CA TYR A 71 -8.53 -2.01 -9.36
C TYR A 71 -9.81 -2.76 -9.72
N PHE A 72 -10.34 -2.54 -10.93
CA PHE A 72 -11.58 -3.19 -11.34
C PHE A 72 -11.43 -4.71 -11.43
N VAL A 73 -12.51 -5.39 -11.08
CA VAL A 73 -12.66 -6.82 -11.34
C VAL A 73 -13.36 -6.98 -12.68
N GLN A 74 -12.69 -7.63 -13.62
CA GLN A 74 -13.26 -7.98 -14.92
C GLN A 74 -14.09 -9.25 -14.81
N SER A 75 -15.30 -9.21 -15.36
CA SER A 75 -16.12 -10.40 -15.58
C SER A 75 -16.67 -10.38 -17.01
N LEU A 76 -16.96 -11.58 -17.55
CA LEU A 76 -17.61 -11.72 -18.84
C LEU A 76 -19.08 -12.05 -18.60
N ALA A 77 -19.96 -11.25 -19.21
CA ALA A 77 -21.38 -11.56 -19.24
C ALA A 77 -21.68 -12.73 -20.19
N ARG A 78 -22.88 -13.31 -20.07
CA ARG A 78 -23.29 -14.48 -20.88
C ARG A 78 -23.33 -14.20 -22.39
N ASP A 79 -23.39 -12.93 -22.77
CA ASP A 79 -23.36 -12.43 -24.14
C ASP A 79 -21.94 -12.04 -24.61
N GLY A 80 -20.91 -12.31 -23.80
CA GLY A 80 -19.51 -12.07 -24.13
C GLY A 80 -19.04 -10.63 -23.87
N TRP A 81 -19.89 -9.75 -23.34
CA TRP A 81 -19.49 -8.38 -23.01
C TRP A 81 -18.68 -8.32 -21.71
N GLN A 82 -17.62 -7.51 -21.74
CA GLN A 82 -16.82 -7.20 -20.57
C GLN A 82 -17.61 -6.32 -19.59
N GLN A 83 -17.67 -6.76 -18.33
CA GLN A 83 -18.24 -6.00 -17.22
C GLN A 83 -17.16 -5.70 -16.18
N GLU A 84 -17.08 -4.44 -15.77
CA GLU A 84 -16.17 -3.97 -14.74
C GLU A 84 -16.92 -3.74 -13.43
N ARG A 85 -16.38 -4.26 -12.32
CA ARG A 85 -16.88 -4.00 -10.97
C ARG A 85 -15.78 -3.39 -10.11
N TYR A 86 -16.13 -2.37 -9.33
CA TYR A 86 -15.23 -1.67 -8.42
C TYR A 86 -15.70 -1.87 -6.97
N PRO A 87 -15.49 -3.07 -6.38
CA PRO A 87 -15.93 -3.32 -5.02
C PRO A 87 -15.22 -2.35 -4.07
N VAL A 88 -15.99 -1.78 -3.14
CA VAL A 88 -15.42 -0.99 -2.04
C VAL A 88 -14.64 -1.94 -1.14
N VAL A 89 -13.35 -1.67 -0.98
CA VAL A 89 -12.48 -2.37 -0.05
C VAL A 89 -12.68 -1.74 1.33
N ASP A 90 -13.09 -2.56 2.28
CA ASP A 90 -13.09 -2.20 3.69
C ASP A 90 -11.75 -2.64 4.31
N PRO A 91 -10.86 -1.71 4.70
CA PRO A 91 -9.56 -2.03 5.27
C PRO A 91 -9.65 -2.91 6.52
N ASP A 92 -10.72 -2.81 7.29
CA ASP A 92 -10.92 -3.62 8.50
C ASP A 92 -11.19 -5.11 8.19
N ASN A 93 -11.60 -5.41 6.95
CA ASN A 93 -11.78 -6.78 6.44
C ASN A 93 -10.56 -7.32 5.69
N LEU A 94 -9.49 -6.53 5.61
CA LEU A 94 -8.23 -6.95 5.01
C LEU A 94 -7.24 -7.45 6.08
N PRO A 95 -6.20 -8.22 5.69
CA PRO A 95 -5.12 -8.61 6.60
C PRO A 95 -4.18 -7.42 6.88
N LEU A 96 -4.73 -6.32 7.37
CA LEU A 96 -4.06 -5.07 7.67
C LEU A 96 -4.20 -4.75 9.16
N THR A 97 -3.18 -4.09 9.71
CA THR A 97 -3.24 -3.53 11.07
C THR A 97 -2.99 -2.03 11.00
N ARG A 98 -3.69 -1.24 11.82
CA ARG A 98 -3.36 0.18 11.95
C ARG A 98 -2.03 0.36 12.67
N LEU A 99 -1.16 1.19 12.10
CA LEU A 99 0.04 1.64 12.80
C LEU A 99 -0.38 2.51 13.99
N ARG A 100 0.30 2.34 15.12
CA ARG A 100 0.04 3.09 16.35
C ARG A 100 1.32 3.74 16.84
N GLU A 101 1.16 4.93 17.41
CA GLU A 101 2.19 5.63 18.16
C GLU A 101 2.51 4.89 19.47
N PRO A 102 3.62 5.22 20.16
CA PRO A 102 3.97 4.59 21.44
C PRO A 102 2.90 4.73 22.53
N ASP A 103 2.04 5.75 22.46
CA ASP A 103 0.92 5.98 23.38
C ASP A 103 -0.35 5.18 23.01
N GLY A 104 -0.30 4.41 21.91
CA GLY A 104 -1.40 3.60 21.42
C GLY A 104 -2.38 4.33 20.50
N THR A 105 -2.23 5.64 20.28
CA THR A 105 -3.06 6.38 19.33
C THR A 105 -2.73 5.98 17.88
N PRO A 106 -3.69 6.05 16.94
CA PRO A 106 -3.40 5.75 15.53
C PRO A 106 -2.37 6.71 14.95
N ALA A 107 -1.29 6.18 14.39
CA ALA A 107 -0.27 6.97 13.72
C ALA A 107 -0.82 7.56 12.42
N ARG A 108 -0.39 8.79 12.11
CA ARG A 108 -0.85 9.55 10.93
C ARG A 108 0.27 10.35 10.33
N ILE A 109 0.17 10.59 9.03
CA ILE A 109 0.97 11.61 8.36
C ILE A 109 0.09 12.81 7.99
N THR A 110 0.72 13.98 7.97
CA THR A 110 0.09 15.23 7.53
C THR A 110 0.89 15.81 6.38
N VAL A 111 0.24 16.03 5.25
CA VAL A 111 0.81 16.59 4.02
C VAL A 111 0.20 17.96 3.78
N ARG A 112 1.05 18.97 3.59
CA ARG A 112 0.59 20.30 3.18
C ARG A 112 0.21 20.27 1.71
N MET A 113 -0.97 20.78 1.41
CA MET A 113 -1.52 20.85 0.06
C MET A 113 -1.53 22.31 -0.42
N PRO A 114 -1.69 22.55 -1.73
CA PRO A 114 -1.94 23.90 -2.25
C PRO A 114 -3.14 24.58 -1.58
N GLU A 115 -3.24 25.90 -1.73
CA GLU A 115 -4.37 26.69 -1.20
C GLU A 115 -4.54 26.59 0.33
N GLN A 116 -3.43 26.40 1.06
CA GLN A 116 -3.39 26.29 2.53
C GLN A 116 -4.18 25.09 3.07
N ARG A 117 -4.49 24.12 2.21
CA ARG A 117 -5.16 22.87 2.59
C ARG A 117 -4.18 21.90 3.23
N THR A 118 -4.73 20.96 3.97
CA THR A 118 -3.96 19.92 4.67
C THR A 118 -4.64 18.58 4.45
N LEU A 119 -3.86 17.58 4.02
CA LEU A 119 -4.30 16.19 3.92
C LEU A 119 -3.70 15.40 5.07
N ASN A 120 -4.54 14.68 5.81
CA ASN A 120 -4.12 13.73 6.81
C ASN A 120 -4.32 12.31 6.26
N ALA A 121 -3.37 11.40 6.48
CA ALA A 121 -3.55 10.00 6.10
C ALA A 121 -3.31 9.07 7.28
N ALA A 122 -4.22 8.12 7.48
CA ALA A 122 -4.01 6.98 8.35
C ALA A 122 -2.99 6.03 7.71
N ILE A 123 -2.26 5.30 8.54
CA ILE A 123 -1.26 4.34 8.10
C ILE A 123 -1.74 2.93 8.43
N TRP A 124 -1.99 2.14 7.39
CA TRP A 124 -2.26 0.72 7.50
C TRP A 124 -0.99 -0.06 7.18
N VAL A 125 -0.81 -1.21 7.83
CA VAL A 125 0.38 -2.04 7.69
C VAL A 125 -0.02 -3.43 7.21
N ALA A 126 0.53 -3.83 6.06
CA ALA A 126 0.59 -5.21 5.62
C ALA A 126 2.00 -5.77 5.89
N GLN A 127 2.09 -7.05 6.27
CA GLN A 127 3.38 -7.73 6.43
C GLN A 127 3.65 -8.61 5.21
N VAL A 128 4.69 -8.28 4.44
CA VAL A 128 5.16 -9.04 3.28
C VAL A 128 6.39 -9.83 3.71
N GLY A 129 6.17 -11.01 4.28
CA GLY A 129 7.23 -11.76 4.95
C GLY A 129 7.78 -10.96 6.14
N ARG A 130 9.02 -10.46 6.03
CA ARG A 130 9.68 -9.59 7.03
C ARG A 130 9.55 -8.10 6.72
N VAL A 131 9.07 -7.75 5.53
CA VAL A 131 9.04 -6.37 5.04
C VAL A 131 7.69 -5.74 5.36
N PRO A 132 7.64 -4.66 6.17
CA PRO A 132 6.41 -3.91 6.37
C PRO A 132 6.09 -3.10 5.10
N LEU A 133 4.84 -3.19 4.66
CA LEU A 133 4.26 -2.35 3.63
C LEU A 133 3.25 -1.40 4.29
N LEU A 134 3.58 -0.11 4.28
CA LEU A 134 2.74 0.98 4.76
C LEU A 134 1.82 1.44 3.63
N LEU A 135 0.51 1.40 3.88
CA LEU A 135 -0.53 1.83 2.95
C LEU A 135 -1.23 3.06 3.54
N LEU A 136 -1.13 4.17 2.83
CA LEU A 136 -1.64 5.46 3.26
C LEU A 136 -3.09 5.63 2.80
N ASP A 137 -3.97 5.97 3.75
CA ASP A 137 -5.40 6.12 3.51
C ASP A 137 -5.84 7.54 3.87
N SER A 138 -6.27 8.32 2.88
CA SER A 138 -6.79 9.67 3.10
C SER A 138 -8.29 9.69 3.38
N TYR A 139 -8.98 8.54 3.32
CA TYR A 139 -10.40 8.42 3.62
C TYR A 139 -10.66 8.40 5.14
N ILE A 140 -10.36 9.52 5.80
CA ILE A 140 -10.59 9.71 7.23
C ILE A 140 -11.48 10.94 7.50
N GLU A 141 -12.13 10.96 8.65
CA GLU A 141 -13.15 11.96 8.98
C GLU A 141 -12.60 13.38 9.04
N GLU A 142 -11.32 13.53 9.38
CA GLU A 142 -10.61 14.81 9.51
C GLU A 142 -10.36 15.51 8.18
N ASN A 143 -10.42 14.76 7.08
CA ASN A 143 -10.24 15.29 5.74
C ASN A 143 -11.56 15.79 5.16
N GLY A 144 -11.48 16.84 4.35
CA GLY A 144 -12.58 17.29 3.50
C GLY A 144 -12.84 16.31 2.34
N PRO A 145 -13.94 16.48 1.60
CA PRO A 145 -14.29 15.58 0.49
C PRO A 145 -13.16 15.42 -0.53
N VAL A 146 -12.53 16.52 -0.94
CA VAL A 146 -11.48 16.50 -1.96
C VAL A 146 -10.22 15.77 -1.47
N GLU A 147 -9.85 15.91 -0.20
CA GLU A 147 -8.71 15.17 0.37
C GLU A 147 -9.01 13.68 0.51
N ARG A 148 -10.25 13.31 0.84
CA ARG A 148 -10.68 11.90 0.92
C ARG A 148 -10.61 11.20 -0.44
N ASP A 149 -10.83 11.93 -1.53
CA ASP A 149 -10.81 11.37 -2.88
C ASP A 149 -9.39 11.08 -3.42
N VAL A 150 -8.33 11.55 -2.74
CA VAL A 150 -6.94 11.32 -3.13
C VAL A 150 -6.58 9.83 -3.18
N THR A 151 -7.17 9.00 -2.31
CA THR A 151 -6.99 7.54 -2.31
C THR A 151 -8.26 6.80 -2.75
N ASP A 152 -9.12 7.44 -3.55
CA ASP A 152 -10.37 6.80 -4.01
C ASP A 152 -10.09 5.62 -4.95
N ARG A 153 -9.35 5.88 -6.04
CA ARG A 153 -9.10 4.93 -7.13
C ARG A 153 -7.67 4.94 -7.62
N LEU A 154 -7.15 3.76 -7.90
CA LEU A 154 -5.91 3.58 -8.63
C LEU A 154 -6.14 3.93 -10.11
N TYR A 155 -5.53 5.01 -10.59
CA TYR A 155 -5.70 5.53 -11.96
C TYR A 155 -7.15 5.87 -12.32
N GLY A 156 -7.86 6.59 -11.46
CA GLY A 156 -9.18 7.16 -11.73
C GLY A 156 -9.15 8.24 -12.81
N GLY A 157 -9.00 7.86 -14.07
CA GLY A 157 -9.16 8.77 -15.20
C GLY A 157 -10.63 9.02 -15.49
N SER A 158 -11.21 10.11 -14.96
CA SER A 158 -12.29 10.80 -15.67
C SER A 158 -11.66 11.69 -16.74
N GLY A 159 -12.35 11.90 -17.87
CA GLY A 159 -11.86 12.60 -19.05
C GLY A 159 -11.53 14.09 -18.91
N GLU A 160 -11.16 14.60 -17.74
CA GLU A 160 -10.68 15.98 -17.52
C GLU A 160 -9.14 16.10 -17.58
N HIS A 161 -8.46 15.10 -18.13
CA HIS A 161 -7.06 15.20 -18.52
C HIS A 161 -6.90 14.89 -20.01
N ARG A 162 -7.29 15.84 -20.86
CA ARG A 162 -6.73 15.99 -22.22
C ARG A 162 -6.44 17.47 -22.47
#